data_AF-B6B0F7-F1
#
_entry.id   AF-B6B0F7-F1
#
_cell.length_a   1.000
_cell.length_b   1.000
_cell.length_c   1.000
_cell.angle_alpha   90.00
_cell.angle_beta   90.00
_cell.angle_gamma   90.00
#
_symmetry.space_group_name_H-M   'P 1'
#
loop_
_entity.id
_entity.type
_entity.pdbx_description
1 polymer ?
#
loop_
_entity_poly.entity_id
_entity_poly.type
_entity_poly.pdbx_seq_one_letter_code
_entity_poly.pdbx_strand_id
1 'polypeptide(L)' 'MGLPPSDTKCEFRVIDMYRREGDKLKENWIFIDLLHFYNQLGIDILANLKGPST' A
#
# COMPACT_ATOMS: atom_id res chain seq x y z
N MET A 1 -5.37 -2.09 8.68
CA MET A 1 -6.11 -1.96 7.42
C MET A 1 -7.63 -2.02 7.55
N GLY A 2 -8.22 -2.44 8.69
CA GLY A 2 -9.68 -2.37 8.92
C GLY A 2 -10.53 -3.40 8.18
N LEU A 3 -9.91 -4.39 7.54
CA LEU A 3 -10.56 -5.49 6.83
C LEU A 3 -10.49 -6.79 7.64
N PRO A 4 -11.40 -7.76 7.40
CA PRO A 4 -11.27 -9.10 7.95
C PRO A 4 -9.95 -9.77 7.50
N PRO A 5 -9.45 -10.76 8.25
CA PRO A 5 -8.26 -11.51 7.85
C PRO A 5 -8.52 -12.28 6.54
N SER A 6 -7.43 -12.55 5.81
CA SER A 6 -7.44 -13.32 4.57
C SER A 6 -6.22 -14.24 4.53
N ASP A 7 -6.39 -15.46 4.04
CA ASP A 7 -5.31 -16.42 3.79
C ASP A 7 -4.65 -16.26 2.40
N THR A 8 -5.08 -15.27 1.62
CA THR A 8 -4.53 -15.00 0.29
C THR A 8 -3.10 -14.49 0.42
N LYS A 9 -2.16 -15.20 -0.22
CA LYS A 9 -0.79 -14.72 -0.38
C LYS A 9 -0.76 -13.61 -1.42
N CYS A 10 -0.24 -12.44 -1.03
CA CYS A 10 -0.10 -11.29 -1.91
C CYS A 10 1.36 -10.83 -1.97
N GLU A 11 1.75 -10.28 -3.11
CA GLU A 11 3.01 -9.54 -3.26
C GLU A 11 2.90 -8.18 -2.57
N PHE A 12 3.93 -7.80 -1.80
CA PHE A 12 4.00 -6.50 -1.13
C PHE A 12 5.10 -5.65 -1.77
N ARG A 13 4.70 -4.64 -2.55
CA ARG A 13 5.61 -3.73 -3.22
C ARG A 13 5.86 -2.52 -2.34
N VAL A 14 7.11 -2.39 -1.91
CA VAL A 14 7.57 -1.29 -1.06
C VAL A 14 8.88 -0.74 -1.60
N ILE A 15 8.98 0.58 -1.60
CA ILE A 15 10.25 1.30 -1.77
C ILE A 15 10.50 2.05 -0.47
N ASP A 16 11.73 1.94 0.02
CA ASP A 16 12.17 2.59 1.23
C ASP A 16 13.38 3.49 0.92
N MET A 17 13.25 4.77 1.23
CA MET A 17 14.27 5.78 0.99
C MET A 17 14.66 6.44 2.31
N TYR A 18 15.96 6.39 2.61
CA TYR A 18 16.51 7.03 3.79
C TYR A 18 17.37 8.23 3.40
N ARG A 19 17.08 9.41 3.97
CA ARG A 19 18.04 10.52 3.94
C ARG A 19 18.93 10.45 5.18
N ARG A 20 20.24 10.56 4.94
CA ARG A 20 21.23 10.67 6.00
C ARG A 20 21.63 12.12 6.25
N GLU A 21 22.00 12.39 7.50
CA GLU A 21 22.65 13.61 7.94
C GLU A 21 23.78 13.23 8.90
N GLY A 22 25.02 13.30 8.41
CA GLY A 22 26.18 12.71 9.08
C GLY A 22 26.01 11.21 9.32
N ASP A 23 26.22 10.79 10.56
CA ASP A 23 26.18 9.38 10.98
C ASP A 23 24.78 8.88 11.36
N LYS A 24 23.74 9.67 11.09
CA LYS A 24 22.35 9.32 11.43
C LYS A 24 21.44 9.31 10.21
N LEU A 25 20.43 8.44 10.26
CA LEU A 25 19.26 8.53 9.40
C LEU A 25 18.39 9.65 9.95
N LYS A 26 18.08 10.63 9.11
CA LYS A 26 17.32 11.82 9.49
C LYS A 26 15.86 11.71 9.06
N GLU A 27 15.63 11.14 7.89
CA GLU A 27 14.31 10.96 7.30
C GLU A 27 14.19 9.57 6.68
N ASN A 28 12.96 9.07 6.69
CA ASN A 28 12.55 7.81 6.11
C ASN A 28 11.28 8.07 5.30
N TRP A 29 11.33 7.82 3.99
CA TRP A 29 10.17 7.87 3.11
C TRP A 29 9.90 6.47 2.58
N ILE A 30 8.70 6.01 2.88
CA ILE A 30 8.18 4.73 2.41
C ILE A 30 7.10 4.98 1.37
N PHE A 31 7.22 4.28 0.25
CA PHE A 31 6.17 4.21 -0.76
C PHE A 31 5.66 2.78 -0.79
N ILE A 32 4.36 2.62 -0.57
CA ILE A 32 3.69 1.32 -0.55
C ILE A 32 2.61 1.35 -1.64
N ASP A 33 2.65 0.38 -2.54
CA ASP A 33 1.59 0.20 -3.54
C ASP A 33 0.38 -0.53 -2.92
N LEU A 34 -0.42 0.24 -2.18
CA LEU A 34 -1.62 -0.28 -1.54
C LEU A 34 -2.69 -0.69 -2.56
N LEU A 35 -2.77 -0.02 -3.71
CA LEU A 35 -3.74 -0.36 -4.75
C LEU A 35 -3.47 -1.76 -5.29
N HIS A 36 -2.20 -2.08 -5.59
CA HIS A 36 -1.80 -3.42 -6.01
C HIS A 36 -2.08 -4.48 -4.94
N PHE A 37 -1.80 -4.17 -3.67
CA PHE A 37 -2.05 -5.10 -2.57
C PHE A 37 -3.55 -5.42 -2.42
N TYR A 38 -4.41 -4.40 -2.38
CA TYR A 38 -5.85 -4.60 -2.23
C TYR A 38 -6.49 -5.27 -3.44
N ASN A 39 -5.99 -5.00 -4.65
CA ASN A 39 -6.46 -5.67 -5.85
C ASN A 39 -6.19 -7.19 -5.80
N GLN A 40 -5.05 -7.63 -5.24
CA GLN A 40 -4.77 -9.07 -5.02
C GLN A 40 -5.69 -9.71 -3.98
N LEU A 41 -6.23 -8.92 -3.04
CA LEU A 41 -7.25 -9.36 -2.08
C LEU A 41 -8.68 -9.31 -2.66
N GLY A 42 -8.84 -8.99 -3.95
CA GLY A 42 -10.14 -8.88 -4.63
C GLY A 42 -10.89 -7.58 -4.34
N ILE A 43 -10.21 -6.56 -3.82
CA ILE A 43 -10.80 -5.26 -3.47
C ILE A 43 -10.35 -4.21 -4.48
N ASP A 44 -11.24 -3.86 -5.41
CA ASP A 44 -11.01 -2.77 -6.36
C ASP A 44 -11.36 -1.41 -5.74
N ILE A 45 -10.35 -0.77 -5.14
CA ILE A 45 -10.51 0.55 -4.52
C ILE A 45 -10.93 1.61 -5.53
N LEU A 46 -10.40 1.57 -6.76
CA LEU A 46 -10.67 2.61 -7.75
C LEU A 46 -12.10 2.52 -8.28
N ALA A 47 -12.63 1.31 -8.45
CA ALA A 47 -14.05 1.10 -8.75
C ALA A 47 -14.95 1.57 -7.61
N ASN A 48 -14.59 1.25 -6.35
CA ASN A 48 -15.36 1.66 -5.17
C ASN A 48 -15.44 3.18 -5.00
N LEU A 49 -14.42 3.92 -5.44
CA LEU A 49 -14.41 5.39 -5.40
C LEU A 49 -15.32 6.04 -6.44
N LYS A 50 -15.65 5.36 -7.55
CA LYS A 50 -16.50 5.92 -8.61
C LYS A 50 -17.99 6.02 -8.21
N GLY A 51 -18.38 5.46 -7.06
CA GLY A 51 -19.77 5.41 -6.62
C GLY A 51 -20.65 4.55 -7.55
N PRO A 52 -21.92 4.31 -7.18
CA PRO A 52 -22.84 3.59 -8.06
C PRO A 52 -22.99 4.37 -9.37
N SER A 53 -22.82 3.69 -10.50
CA SER A 53 -23.17 4.24 -11.81
C SER A 53 -24.67 4.48 -11.82
N THR A 54 -25.08 5.74 -11.72
CA THR A 54 -26.46 6.17 -12.02
C THR A 54 -26.77 5.97 -13.49
#